data_AF-A0A2N0VF38-F1
#
_entry.id   AF-A0A2N0VF38-F1
#
_cell.length_a   1.000
_cell.length_b   1.000
_cell.length_c   1.000
_cell.angle_alpha   90.00
_cell.angle_beta   90.00
_cell.angle_gamma   90.00
#
_symmetry.space_group_name_H-M   'P 1'
#
loop_
_entity.id
_entity.type
_entity.pdbx_description
1 polymer ?
#
loop_
_entity_poly.entity_id
_entity_poly.type
_entity_poly.pdbx_seq_one_letter_code
_entity_poly.pdbx_strand_id
1 'polypeptide(L)'
;MSEQNEEEALSAWEKDVDFLVNILKESFESTEVKYSVDEHNNILYVELEGLQDYPDDEIVEIAEPIFETADLDFEDIILLPLS
;
A
#
# COMPACT_ATOMS: atom_id res chain seq x y z
N MET A 1 29.25 -12.59 -6.98
CA MET A 1 28.29 -11.60 -7.49
C MET A 1 26.99 -11.93 -6.80
N SER A 2 26.73 -11.30 -5.66
CA SER A 2 25.67 -11.75 -4.75
C SER A 2 25.01 -10.61 -3.98
N GLU A 3 25.73 -9.51 -3.71
CA GLU A 3 25.18 -8.40 -2.90
C GLU A 3 24.49 -7.30 -3.72
N GLN A 4 24.93 -7.04 -4.97
CA GLN A 4 24.32 -5.98 -5.80
C GLN A 4 22.86 -6.27 -6.22
N ASN A 5 22.48 -7.55 -6.30
CA ASN A 5 21.14 -7.95 -6.73
C ASN A 5 20.09 -7.77 -5.62
N GLU A 6 20.50 -7.88 -4.35
CA GLU A 6 19.61 -7.73 -3.20
C GLU A 6 19.28 -6.25 -2.93
N GLU A 7 20.28 -5.35 -3.00
CA GLU A 7 20.04 -3.91 -2.88
C GLU A 7 19.15 -3.37 -4.01
N GLU A 8 19.35 -3.81 -5.25
CA GLU A 8 18.50 -3.41 -6.38
C GLU A 8 17.07 -3.92 -6.22
N ALA A 9 16.87 -5.16 -5.74
CA ALA A 9 15.56 -5.73 -5.49
C ALA A 9 14.82 -5.04 -4.33
N LEU A 10 15.51 -4.76 -3.23
CA LEU A 10 14.96 -3.99 -2.10
C LEU A 10 14.51 -2.59 -2.57
N SER A 11 15.35 -1.91 -3.37
CA SER A 11 15.04 -0.58 -3.88
C SER A 11 13.90 -0.55 -4.91
N ALA A 12 13.61 -1.68 -5.56
CA ALA A 12 12.48 -1.81 -6.48
C ALA A 12 11.19 -2.03 -5.68
N TRP A 13 11.21 -2.96 -4.73
CA TRP A 13 10.09 -3.21 -3.83
C TRP A 13 9.66 -1.95 -3.07
N GLU A 14 10.60 -1.20 -2.49
CA GLU A 14 10.29 0.06 -1.80
C GLU A 14 9.58 1.07 -2.73
N LYS A 15 9.99 1.13 -4.00
CA LYS A 15 9.35 2.03 -4.99
C LYS A 15 7.94 1.57 -5.35
N ASP A 16 7.72 0.28 -5.47
CA ASP A 16 6.41 -0.26 -5.80
C ASP A 16 5.42 -0.05 -4.64
N VAL A 17 5.88 -0.24 -3.40
CA VAL A 17 5.10 0.09 -2.19
C VAL A 17 4.83 1.60 -2.11
N ASP A 18 5.84 2.44 -2.31
CA ASP A 18 5.65 3.89 -2.32
C ASP A 18 4.69 4.34 -3.44
N PHE A 19 4.72 3.69 -4.60
CA PHE A 19 3.80 3.96 -5.70
C PHE A 19 2.36 3.62 -5.32
N LEU A 20 2.13 2.42 -4.77
CA LEU A 20 0.82 2.01 -4.26
C LEU A 20 0.29 3.01 -3.24
N VAL A 21 1.10 3.32 -2.22
CA VAL A 21 0.72 4.21 -1.11
C VAL A 21 0.39 5.62 -1.62
N ASN A 22 1.14 6.11 -2.62
CA ASN A 22 0.85 7.41 -3.23
C ASN A 22 -0.45 7.40 -4.05
N ILE A 23 -0.72 6.35 -4.83
CA ILE A 23 -1.99 6.26 -5.58
C ILE A 23 -3.18 6.20 -4.62
N LEU A 24 -3.08 5.40 -3.55
CA LEU A 24 -4.13 5.32 -2.53
C LEU A 24 -4.35 6.70 -1.90
N LYS A 25 -3.27 7.40 -1.54
CA LYS A 25 -3.34 8.75 -1.00
C LYS A 25 -4.08 9.71 -1.94
N GLU A 26 -3.72 9.72 -3.23
CA GLU A 26 -4.39 10.58 -4.22
C GLU A 26 -5.85 10.18 -4.44
N SER A 27 -6.16 8.88 -4.43
CA SER A 27 -7.49 8.34 -4.70
C SER A 27 -8.48 8.61 -3.57
N PHE A 28 -8.02 8.55 -2.31
CA PHE A 28 -8.83 8.86 -1.13
C PHE A 28 -8.79 10.34 -0.72
N GLU A 29 -8.13 11.19 -1.52
CA GLU A 29 -7.89 12.62 -1.22
C GLU A 29 -7.24 12.85 0.16
N SER A 30 -6.44 11.88 0.63
CA SER A 30 -5.82 11.90 1.95
C SER A 30 -4.66 12.89 2.01
N THR A 31 -4.58 13.69 3.07
CA THR A 31 -3.44 14.60 3.27
C THR A 31 -2.21 13.86 3.78
N GLU A 32 -2.45 12.84 4.61
CA GLU A 32 -1.45 12.00 5.25
C GLU A 32 -1.73 10.53 4.99
N VAL A 33 -0.65 9.77 4.77
CA VAL A 33 -0.68 8.32 4.62
C VAL A 33 0.52 7.75 5.36
N LYS A 34 0.32 6.62 6.02
CA LYS A 34 1.39 5.82 6.64
C LYS A 34 1.24 4.39 6.18
N TYR A 35 2.35 3.67 6.09
CA TYR A 35 2.29 2.24 5.87
C TYR A 35 3.20 1.51 6.86
N SER A 36 2.85 0.26 7.14
CA SER A 36 3.70 -0.65 7.89
C SER A 36 3.58 -2.05 7.30
N VAL A 37 4.69 -2.78 7.30
CA VAL A 37 4.76 -4.13 6.76
C VAL A 37 4.90 -5.09 7.92
N ASP A 38 4.01 -6.06 7.99
CA ASP A 38 4.14 -7.22 8.86
C ASP A 38 4.85 -8.33 8.10
N GLU A 39 6.17 -8.41 8.26
CA GLU A 39 7.02 -9.42 7.61
C GLU A 39 6.67 -10.85 8.05
N HIS A 40 6.04 -11.04 9.21
CA HIS A 40 5.71 -12.38 9.70
C HIS A 40 4.51 -12.97 8.96
N ASN A 41 3.53 -12.13 8.67
CA ASN A 41 2.32 -12.52 7.95
C ASN A 41 2.34 -12.10 6.47
N ASN A 42 3.38 -11.39 6.03
CA ASN A 42 3.50 -10.79 4.71
C ASN A 42 2.29 -9.89 4.36
N ILE A 43 1.91 -9.03 5.31
CA ILE A 43 0.75 -8.13 5.20
C ILE A 43 1.23 -6.68 5.14
N LEU A 44 0.68 -5.91 4.19
CA LEU A 44 0.87 -4.46 4.13
C LEU A 44 -0.32 -3.76 4.78
N TYR A 45 -0.06 -2.99 5.83
CA TYR A 45 -1.03 -2.09 6.43
C TYR A 45 -0.83 -0.69 5.87
N VAL A 46 -1.88 -0.08 5.33
CA VAL A 46 -1.86 1.30 4.84
C VAL A 46 -2.88 2.11 5.63
N GLU A 47 -2.40 3.06 6.41
CA GLU A 47 -3.20 3.99 7.20
C GLU A 47 -3.42 5.28 6.42
N LEU A 48 -4.67 5.59 6.07
CA LEU A 48 -5.06 6.74 5.26
C LEU A 48 -5.94 7.70 6.06
N GLU A 49 -5.59 8.98 6.04
CA GLU A 49 -6.44 10.03 6.62
C GLU A 49 -7.72 10.19 5.80
N GLY A 50 -8.88 10.26 6.47
CA GLY A 50 -10.18 10.42 5.81
C GLY A 50 -10.78 9.13 5.27
N LEU A 51 -10.12 7.98 5.43
CA LEU A 51 -10.67 6.69 4.98
C LEU A 51 -12.04 6.38 5.59
N GLN A 52 -12.25 6.75 6.86
CA GLN A 52 -13.53 6.58 7.57
C GLN A 52 -14.71 7.38 6.99
N ASP A 53 -14.45 8.34 6.11
CA ASP A 53 -15.48 9.15 5.46
C ASP A 53 -16.07 8.44 4.23
N TYR A 54 -15.45 7.35 3.78
CA TYR A 54 -15.91 6.49 2.70
C TYR A 54 -16.61 5.25 3.26
N PRO A 55 -17.72 4.79 2.64
CA PRO A 55 -18.32 3.51 2.97
C PRO A 55 -17.47 2.35 2.43
N ASP A 56 -17.52 1.21 3.12
CA ASP A 56 -16.67 0.04 2.82
C ASP A 56 -16.74 -0.41 1.36
N ASP A 57 -17.92 -0.34 0.73
CA ASP A 57 -18.13 -0.69 -0.67
C ASP A 57 -17.38 0.25 -1.63
N GLU A 58 -17.41 1.56 -1.36
CA GLU A 58 -16.67 2.55 -2.17
C GLU A 58 -15.16 2.40 -1.99
N ILE A 59 -14.71 2.10 -0.77
CA ILE A 59 -13.29 1.81 -0.49
C ILE A 59 -12.82 0.64 -1.34
N VAL A 60 -13.59 -0.45 -1.41
CA VAL A 60 -13.26 -1.62 -2.23
C VAL A 60 -13.25 -1.27 -3.72
N GLU A 61 -14.27 -0.55 -4.21
CA GLU A 61 -14.33 -0.14 -5.63
C GLU A 61 -13.13 0.72 -6.06
N ILE A 62 -12.60 1.55 -5.16
CA ILE A 62 -11.41 2.37 -5.41
C ILE A 62 -10.12 1.54 -5.30
N ALA A 63 -10.01 0.72 -4.24
CA ALA A 63 -8.76 0.04 -3.89
C ALA A 63 -8.47 -1.19 -4.76
N GLU A 64 -9.50 -1.95 -5.13
CA GLU A 64 -9.38 -3.18 -5.93
C GLU A 64 -8.58 -2.97 -7.24
N PRO A 65 -8.91 -2.00 -8.11
CA PRO A 65 -8.12 -1.77 -9.33
C PRO A 65 -6.70 -1.28 -9.04
N ILE A 66 -6.46 -0.59 -7.93
CA ILE A 66 -5.11 -0.14 -7.54
C ILE A 66 -4.27 -1.36 -7.17
N PHE A 67 -4.82 -2.29 -6.37
CA PHE A 67 -4.15 -3.53 -5.98
C PHE A 67 -3.89 -4.46 -7.17
N GLU A 68 -4.81 -4.55 -8.13
CA GLU A 68 -4.59 -5.33 -9.35
C GLU A 68 -3.44 -4.78 -10.20
N THR A 69 -3.19 -3.46 -10.14
CA THR A 69 -2.09 -2.83 -10.88
C THR A 69 -0.77 -2.83 -10.13
N ALA A 70 -0.81 -2.93 -8.80
CA ALA A 70 0.37 -3.02 -7.98
C ALA A 70 0.86 -4.47 -7.99
N ASP A 71 1.97 -4.73 -8.68
CA ASP A 71 2.63 -6.04 -8.74
C ASP A 71 3.38 -6.31 -7.42
N LEU A 72 2.63 -6.32 -6.31
CA LEU A 72 3.16 -6.45 -4.96
C LEU A 72 2.89 -7.86 -4.42
N ASP A 73 3.94 -8.55 -4.01
CA ASP A 73 3.92 -9.93 -3.50
C ASP A 73 3.42 -10.03 -2.04
N PHE A 74 2.43 -9.24 -1.61
CA PHE A 74 1.83 -9.37 -0.27
C PHE A 74 0.71 -10.42 -0.25
N GLU A 75 0.56 -11.11 0.88
CA GLU A 75 -0.57 -12.04 1.08
C GLU A 75 -1.88 -11.28 1.25
N ASP A 76 -1.87 -10.20 2.02
CA ASP A 76 -3.01 -9.30 2.21
C ASP A 76 -2.55 -7.84 2.27
N ILE A 77 -3.42 -6.93 1.80
CA ILE A 77 -3.26 -5.49 1.97
C ILE A 77 -4.47 -4.97 2.74
N ILE A 78 -4.22 -4.31 3.88
CA ILE A 78 -5.25 -3.84 4.80
C ILE A 78 -5.22 -2.32 4.85
N LEU A 79 -6.34 -1.70 4.48
CA LEU A 79 -6.54 -0.27 4.62
C LEU A 79 -7.11 0.06 6.00
N LEU A 80 -6.51 1.03 6.68
CA LEU A 80 -6.90 1.47 8.02
C LEU A 80 -7.10 2.98 8.04
N PRO A 81 -8.04 3.50 8.85
CA PRO A 81 -8.17 4.94 9.05
C PRO A 81 -7.00 5.46 9.90
N LEU A 82 -6.33 6.51 9.41
CA LEU A 82 -5.30 7.19 10.16
C LEU A 82 -5.94 8.05 11.25
N SER A 83 -5.59 7.79 12.52
CA SER A 83 -6.13 8.48 13.71
C SER A 83 -5.40 9.79 14.03
#